data_AF-A0A8S2XYL6-F1
#
_entry.id   AF-A0A8S2XYL6-F1
#
_cell.length_a   1.000
_cell.length_b   1.000
_cell.length_c   1.000
_cell.angle_alpha   90.00
_cell.angle_beta   90.00
_cell.angle_gamma   90.00
#
_symmetry.space_group_name_H-M   'P 1'
#
loop_
_entity.id
_entity.type
_entity.pdbx_description
1 polymer ?
#
loop_
_entity_poly.entity_id
_entity_poly.type
_entity_poly.pdbx_seq_one_letter_code
_entity_poly.pdbx_strand_id
1 'polypeptide(L)'
;MSSASAPQDSLTDDAQKISVETEQIIDKAAELILSCDAILFTSGAGMGVGSGLGTFRGIAAGVWPPLQQHPELDFTDMSNP
;
A
#
# COMPACT_ATOMS: atom_id res chain seq x y z
N MET A 1 48.29 5.05 -19.42
CA MET A 1 47.17 4.16 -19.01
C MET A 1 46.01 5.06 -18.64
N SER A 2 45.11 5.28 -19.58
CA SER A 2 43.93 6.15 -19.43
C SER A 2 42.83 5.32 -18.79
N SER A 3 42.52 5.54 -17.51
CA SER A 3 41.38 4.91 -16.85
C SER A 3 40.11 5.66 -17.25
N ALA A 4 39.39 5.12 -18.24
CA ALA A 4 38.04 5.58 -18.55
C ALA A 4 37.15 5.34 -17.33
N SER A 5 36.63 6.43 -16.75
CA SER A 5 35.58 6.40 -15.74
C SER A 5 34.35 5.73 -16.33
N ALA A 6 33.84 4.69 -15.67
CA ALA A 6 32.54 4.13 -15.99
C ALA A 6 31.47 5.23 -15.90
N PRO A 7 30.45 5.22 -16.78
CA PRO A 7 29.31 6.10 -16.63
C PRO A 7 28.59 5.68 -15.35
N GLN A 8 28.42 6.63 -14.41
CA GLN A 8 27.50 6.44 -13.30
C GLN A 8 26.09 6.32 -13.87
N ASP A 9 25.54 5.11 -13.84
CA ASP A 9 24.14 4.83 -14.09
C ASP A 9 23.30 5.71 -13.14
N SER A 10 22.72 6.76 -13.70
CA SER A 10 21.77 7.67 -13.05
C SER A 10 20.38 7.03 -13.01
N LEU A 11 20.31 5.80 -12.49
CA LEU A 11 19.06 5.11 -12.27
C LEU A 11 18.43 5.64 -10.97
N THR A 12 17.51 6.58 -11.18
CA THR A 12 16.36 6.93 -10.31
C THR A 12 16.69 7.53 -8.94
N ASP A 13 17.01 8.82 -8.94
CA ASP A 13 16.95 9.69 -7.75
C ASP A 13 15.51 10.20 -7.46
N ASP A 14 14.52 9.76 -8.26
CA ASP A 14 13.09 9.99 -8.06
C ASP A 14 12.47 9.05 -7.01
N ALA A 15 13.27 8.59 -6.04
CA ALA A 15 12.72 7.99 -4.83
C ALA A 15 11.99 9.10 -4.07
N GLN A 16 10.65 9.11 -4.24
CA GLN A 16 9.68 10.07 -3.72
C GLN A 16 10.16 10.86 -2.50
N LYS A 17 10.47 12.15 -2.72
CA LYS A 17 10.74 13.09 -1.63
C LYS A 17 9.52 13.15 -0.71
N ILE A 18 9.65 12.58 0.48
CA ILE A 18 8.64 12.66 1.54
C ILE A 18 8.42 14.15 1.86
N SER A 19 7.16 14.59 1.95
CA SER A 19 6.86 15.98 2.30
C SER A 19 7.20 16.23 3.77
N VAL A 20 7.56 17.47 4.11
CA VAL A 20 7.80 17.89 5.51
C VAL A 20 6.58 17.57 6.39
N GLU A 21 5.37 17.72 5.84
CA GLU A 21 4.13 17.36 6.53
C GLU A 21 4.04 15.86 6.82
N THR A 22 4.36 15.00 5.85
CA THR A 22 4.37 13.55 6.06
C THR A 22 5.41 13.13 7.09
N GLU A 23 6.60 13.75 7.09
CA GLU A 23 7.64 13.50 8.09
C GLU A 23 7.17 13.86 9.50
N GLN A 24 6.53 15.02 9.67
CA GLN A 24 5.92 15.42 10.95
C GLN A 24 4.83 14.45 11.43
N ILE A 25 4.02 13.92 10.52
CA ILE A 25 2.98 12.93 10.85
C ILE A 25 3.62 11.60 11.28
N ILE A 26 4.69 11.18 10.61
CA ILE A 26 5.43 9.96 10.97
C ILE A 26 6.05 10.10 12.37
N ASP A 27 6.71 11.23 12.66
CA ASP A 27 7.25 11.51 13.99
C ASP A 27 6.16 11.46 15.06
N LYS A 28 4.99 12.06 14.76
CA LYS A 28 3.87 12.03 15.69
C LYS A 28 3.35 10.61 15.93
N ALA A 29 3.27 9.79 14.89
CA ALA A 29 2.89 8.39 15.03
C ALA A 29 3.90 7.60 15.87
N ALA A 30 5.20 7.84 15.69
CA ALA A 30 6.25 7.20 16.48
C ALA A 30 6.14 7.55 17.98
N GLU A 31 5.91 8.82 18.32
CA GLU A 31 5.67 9.24 19.71
C GLU A 31 4.47 8.51 20.33
N LEU A 32 3.37 8.40 19.60
CA LEU A 32 2.15 7.73 20.07
C LEU A 32 2.38 6.23 20.29
N ILE A 33 3.09 5.57 19.37
CA ILE A 33 3.44 4.15 19.48
C ILE A 33 4.33 3.88 20.70
N LEU A 34 5.28 4.77 21.00
CA LEU A 34 6.20 4.60 22.12
C LEU A 34 5.57 4.89 23.48
N SER A 35 4.50 5.69 23.53
CA SER A 35 3.89 6.16 24.78
C SER A 35 2.58 5.44 25.16
N CYS A 36 2.00 4.63 24.28
CA CYS A 36 0.76 3.92 24.57
C CYS A 36 0.97 2.64 25.40
N ASP A 37 -0.03 2.28 26.21
CA ASP A 37 -0.03 1.01 26.98
C ASP A 37 -0.27 -0.22 26.10
N ALA A 38 -1.03 -0.06 25.01
CA ALA A 38 -1.38 -1.13 24.08
C ALA A 38 -1.65 -0.58 22.68
N ILE A 39 -1.41 -1.42 21.66
CA ILE A 39 -1.61 -1.09 20.25
C ILE A 39 -2.57 -2.08 19.61
N LEU A 40 -3.57 -1.56 18.89
CA LEU A 40 -4.44 -2.32 17.99
C LEU A 40 -4.22 -1.84 16.56
N PHE A 41 -3.71 -2.73 15.70
CA PHE A 41 -3.66 -2.48 14.27
C PHE A 41 -4.89 -3.06 13.59
N THR A 42 -5.58 -2.24 12.82
CA THR A 42 -6.64 -2.69 11.91
C THR A 42 -6.16 -2.50 10.48
N SER A 43 -6.32 -3.52 9.64
CA SER A 43 -6.02 -3.42 8.21
C SER A 43 -7.25 -3.76 7.37
N GLY A 44 -7.25 -3.26 6.14
CA GLY A 44 -8.24 -3.61 5.13
C GLY A 44 -7.56 -4.00 3.83
N ALA A 45 -8.36 -4.31 2.80
CA ALA A 45 -7.87 -4.76 1.50
C ALA A 45 -6.83 -3.83 0.85
N GLY A 46 -6.85 -2.52 1.19
CA GLY A 46 -5.90 -1.53 0.69
C GLY A 46 -4.43 -1.86 0.98
N MET A 47 -4.13 -2.59 2.05
CA MET A 47 -2.74 -2.97 2.37
C MET A 47 -2.12 -3.91 1.32
N GLY A 48 -2.93 -4.63 0.55
CA GLY A 48 -2.48 -5.59 -0.47
C GLY A 48 -2.35 -5.04 -1.88
N VAL A 49 -2.64 -3.76 -2.12
CA VAL A 49 -2.62 -3.20 -3.49
C VAL A 49 -1.24 -3.31 -4.14
N GLY A 50 -0.17 -3.08 -3.36
CA GLY A 50 1.21 -3.20 -3.84
C GLY A 50 1.61 -4.62 -4.24
N SER A 51 0.85 -5.65 -3.85
CA SER A 51 1.08 -7.04 -4.28
C SER A 51 0.26 -7.45 -5.51
N GLY A 52 -0.52 -6.54 -6.09
CA GLY A 52 -1.35 -6.80 -7.26
C GLY A 52 -2.77 -7.30 -6.94
N LEU A 53 -3.15 -7.36 -5.67
CA LEU A 53 -4.53 -7.68 -5.27
C LEU A 53 -5.42 -6.44 -5.39
N GLY A 54 -6.53 -6.57 -6.12
CA GLY A 54 -7.58 -5.56 -6.18
C GLY A 54 -8.28 -5.40 -4.83
N THR A 55 -8.84 -4.21 -4.59
CA THR A 55 -9.62 -3.92 -3.38
C THR A 55 -11.12 -4.00 -3.65
N PHE A 56 -11.92 -3.94 -2.59
CA PHE A 56 -13.38 -3.80 -2.71
C PHE A 56 -13.78 -2.39 -3.18
N ARG A 57 -13.01 -1.34 -2.86
CA ARG A 57 -13.36 0.07 -3.13
C ARG A 57 -12.09 0.90 -3.41
N GLY A 58 -12.26 2.08 -4.00
CA GLY A 58 -11.15 3.01 -4.27
C GLY A 58 -10.53 2.81 -5.65
N ILE A 59 -9.39 3.49 -5.92
CA ILE A 59 -8.75 3.49 -7.25
C ILE A 59 -8.33 2.09 -7.69
N ALA A 60 -7.88 1.25 -6.76
CA ALA A 60 -7.49 -0.13 -7.02
C ALA A 60 -8.68 -1.13 -6.90
N ALA A 61 -9.93 -0.68 -7.01
CA ALA A 61 -11.09 -1.55 -6.90
C ALA A 61 -11.10 -2.60 -8.03
N GLY A 62 -11.21 -3.88 -7.66
CA GLY A 62 -11.15 -4.99 -8.60
C GLY A 62 -11.81 -6.28 -8.14
N VAL A 63 -12.27 -6.36 -6.89
CA VAL A 63 -12.90 -7.58 -6.35
C VAL A 63 -14.32 -7.78 -6.89
N TRP A 64 -15.13 -6.71 -7.00
CA TRP A 64 -16.53 -6.83 -7.41
C TRP A 64 -16.76 -7.06 -8.91
N PRO A 65 -16.06 -6.37 -9.84
CA PRO A 65 -16.39 -6.49 -11.27
C PRO A 65 -16.34 -7.93 -11.83
N PRO A 66 -15.38 -8.79 -11.46
CA PRO A 66 -15.40 -10.21 -11.86
C PRO A 66 -16.62 -10.96 -11.32
N LEU A 67 -17.03 -10.70 -10.08
CA LEU A 67 -18.16 -11.39 -9.45
C LEU A 67 -19.51 -10.99 -10.06
N GLN A 68 -19.63 -9.76 -10.54
CA GLN A 68 -20.83 -9.28 -11.24
C GLN A 68 -21.09 -10.02 -12.57
N GLN A 69 -20.11 -10.74 -13.11
CA GLN A 69 -20.27 -11.55 -14.33
C GLN A 69 -20.95 -12.89 -14.06
N HIS A 70 -21.13 -13.26 -12.80
CA HIS A 70 -21.69 -14.53 -12.34
C HIS A 70 -22.92 -14.28 -11.46
N PRO A 71 -24.07 -13.88 -12.04
CA PRO A 71 -25.29 -13.56 -11.29
C PRO A 71 -25.88 -14.74 -10.53
N GLU A 72 -25.46 -15.97 -10.86
CA GLU A 72 -25.79 -17.20 -10.14
C GLU A 72 -25.05 -17.37 -8.80
N LEU A 73 -23.98 -16.59 -8.57
CA LEU A 73 -23.20 -16.63 -7.34
C LEU A 73 -23.67 -15.50 -6.40
N ASP A 74 -24.25 -15.87 -5.26
CA ASP A 74 -24.47 -14.92 -4.18
C ASP A 74 -23.19 -14.78 -3.34
N PHE A 75 -22.59 -13.59 -3.38
CA PHE A 75 -21.40 -13.29 -2.60
C PHE A 75 -21.62 -13.44 -1.09
N THR A 76 -22.85 -13.21 -0.63
CA THR A 76 -23.23 -13.37 0.79
C THR A 76 -23.07 -14.83 1.23
N ASP A 77 -23.44 -15.78 0.36
CA ASP A 77 -23.29 -17.21 0.61
C ASP A 77 -21.80 -17.61 0.66
N MET A 78 -20.95 -16.97 -0.16
CA MET A 78 -19.50 -17.22 -0.18
C MET A 78 -18.75 -16.61 1.00
N SER A 79 -19.33 -15.61 1.66
CA SER A 79 -18.68 -14.82 2.72
C SER A 79 -19.14 -15.20 4.12
N ASN A 80 -20.02 -16.20 4.23
CA ASN A 80 -20.48 -16.74 5.50
C ASN A 80 -19.54 -17.88 5.94
N PRO A 81 -18.83 -17.76 7.08
CA PRO A 81 -17.83 -18.74 7.52
C PRO A 81 -18.43 -20.11 7.89
#